data_AF-A0A7X2MRT6-F1
#
_entry.id   AF-A0A7X2MRT6-F1
#
_cell.length_a   1.000
_cell.length_b   1.000
_cell.length_c   1.000
_cell.angle_alpha   90.00
_cell.angle_beta   90.00
_cell.angle_gamma   90.00
#
_symmetry.space_group_name_H-M   'P 1'
#
loop_
_entity.id
_entity.type
_entity.pdbx_description
1 polymer ?
#
loop_
_entity_poly.entity_id
_entity_poly.type
_entity_poly.pdbx_seq_one_letter_code
_entity_poly.pdbx_strand_id
1 'polypeptide(L)' 'MGREIGDMLTDLDYIRQSVRDILLTPVGTRVMRRQYGSLLSTLNDQAQNEELRLQIMSACYMAPLRQSSPPE' A
#
# COMPACT_ATOMS: atom_id res chain seq x y z
N MET A 1 5.16 -6.75 -15.76
CA MET A 1 4.47 -8.02 -16.01
C MET A 1 3.25 -8.07 -15.11
N GLY A 2 2.06 -8.25 -15.67
CA GLY A 2 0.80 -8.22 -14.92
C GLY A 2 0.68 -9.38 -13.93
N ARG A 3 0.18 -9.11 -12.72
CA ARG A 3 0.08 -10.11 -11.63
C ARG A 3 -0.79 -11.32 -11.96
N GLU A 4 -1.85 -11.11 -12.76
CA GLU A 4 -2.89 -12.13 -12.99
C GLU A 4 -2.70 -12.91 -14.30
N ILE A 5 -2.21 -12.25 -15.35
CA ILE A 5 -2.17 -12.83 -16.72
C ILE A 5 -0.74 -12.88 -17.29
N GLY A 6 0.24 -12.24 -16.63
CA GLY A 6 1.64 -12.27 -17.07
C GLY A 6 1.95 -11.37 -18.28
N ASP A 7 1.01 -10.58 -18.78
CA ASP A 7 1.25 -9.71 -19.94
C ASP A 7 2.13 -8.48 -19.64
N MET A 8 2.66 -7.84 -20.71
CA MET A 8 3.23 -6.50 -20.62
C MET A 8 2.14 -5.48 -20.30
N LEU A 9 2.36 -4.71 -19.23
CA LEU A 9 1.45 -3.65 -18.82
C LEU A 9 1.89 -2.32 -19.43
N THR A 10 0.92 -1.45 -19.68
CA THR A 10 1.20 -0.03 -19.90
C THR A 10 1.75 0.59 -18.61
N ASP A 11 2.48 1.71 -18.71
CA ASP A 11 3.06 2.40 -17.55
C ASP A 11 2.00 2.76 -16.50
N LEU A 12 0.82 3.18 -16.96
CA LEU A 12 -0.31 3.52 -16.10
C LEU A 12 -0.84 2.30 -15.33
N ASP A 13 -0.93 1.15 -15.99
CA ASP A 13 -1.41 -0.08 -15.35
C ASP A 13 -0.38 -0.63 -14.38
N TYR A 14 0.92 -0.46 -14.69
CA TYR A 14 2.00 -0.77 -13.77
C TYR A 14 1.91 0.10 -12.49
N ILE A 15 1.68 1.40 -12.61
CA ILE A 15 1.50 2.29 -11.45
C ILE A 15 0.29 1.84 -10.63
N ARG A 16 -0.86 1.55 -11.25
CA ARG A 16 -2.06 1.08 -10.56
C ARG A 16 -1.82 -0.24 -9.84
N GLN A 17 -1.14 -1.19 -10.49
CA GLN A 17 -0.78 -2.47 -9.88
C GLN A 17 0.12 -2.25 -8.65
N SER A 18 1.12 -1.39 -8.76
CA SER A 18 2.02 -1.06 -7.66
C SER A 18 1.27 -0.43 -6.49
N VAL A 19 0.47 0.61 -6.73
CA VAL A 19 -0.34 1.25 -5.69
C VAL A 19 -1.27 0.24 -5.01
N ARG A 20 -1.92 -0.63 -5.78
CA ARG A 20 -2.81 -1.67 -5.24
C ARG A 20 -2.05 -2.70 -4.40
N ASP A 21 -0.90 -3.17 -4.86
CA ASP A 21 -0.04 -4.11 -4.12
C ASP A 21 0.40 -3.50 -2.78
N ILE A 22 0.76 -2.22 -2.78
CA ILE A 22 1.17 -1.49 -1.58
C ILE A 22 0.02 -1.34 -0.58
N LEU A 23 -1.10 -0.79 -1.03
CA LEU A 23 -2.21 -0.43 -0.14
C LEU A 23 -2.90 -1.67 0.45
N LEU A 24 -2.97 -2.77 -0.30
CA LEU A 24 -3.63 -4.00 0.13
C LEU A 24 -2.72 -4.99 0.86
N THR A 25 -1.41 -4.75 0.90
CA THR A 25 -0.49 -5.59 1.69
C THR A 25 -0.40 -5.04 3.10
N PRO A 26 -0.81 -5.78 4.15
CA PRO A 26 -0.61 -5.34 5.52
C PRO A 26 0.89 -5.31 5.87
N VAL A 27 1.35 -4.26 6.56
CA VAL A 27 2.72 -4.19 7.07
C VAL A 27 3.04 -5.43 7.92
N GLY A 28 4.26 -5.95 7.78
CA GLY A 28 4.75 -7.12 8.50
C GLY A 28 4.44 -8.45 7.84
N THR A 29 3.59 -8.51 6.81
CA THR A 29 3.21 -9.78 6.15
C THR A 29 4.23 -10.25 5.10
N ARG A 30 4.98 -9.35 4.45
CA ARG A 30 6.04 -9.74 3.50
C ARG A 30 7.30 -10.23 4.21
N VAL A 31 7.74 -11.43 3.86
CA VAL A 31 9.01 -12.03 4.29
C VAL A 31 10.17 -11.21 3.73
N MET A 32 11.23 -11.00 4.53
CA MET A 32 12.40 -10.16 4.23
C MET A 32 12.14 -8.67 3.92
N ARG A 33 10.88 -8.23 3.83
CA ARG A 33 10.48 -6.82 3.67
C ARG A 33 9.36 -6.46 4.63
N ARG A 34 9.59 -6.62 5.94
CA ARG A 34 8.57 -6.41 6.97
C ARG A 34 7.98 -4.99 6.98
N GLN A 35 8.73 -4.01 6.51
CA GLN A 35 8.30 -2.62 6.42
C GLN A 35 7.41 -2.32 5.20
N TYR A 36 7.31 -3.25 4.24
CA TYR A 36 6.51 -3.10 3.03
C TYR A 36 5.01 -3.23 3.34
N GLY A 37 4.20 -2.38 2.71
CA GLY A 37 2.74 -2.42 2.80
C GLY A 37 2.14 -1.16 3.42
N SER A 38 0.89 -1.27 3.86
CA SER A 38 0.12 -0.18 4.48
C SER A 38 -0.39 -0.56 5.87
N LEU A 39 -0.71 0.47 6.66
CA LEU A 39 -1.39 0.34 7.94
C LEU A 39 -2.92 0.33 7.78
N LEU A 40 -3.47 0.34 6.56
CA LEU A 40 -4.92 0.39 6.36
C LEU A 40 -5.64 -0.80 7.01
N SER A 41 -5.01 -1.99 6.99
CA SER A 41 -5.58 -3.17 7.62
C SER A 41 -5.75 -3.03 9.14
N THR A 42 -4.98 -2.17 9.82
CA THR A 42 -5.12 -1.95 11.27
C THR A 42 -6.24 -0.96 11.61
N LEU A 43 -6.78 -0.29 10.59
CA LEU A 43 -7.88 0.68 10.71
C LEU A 43 -9.25 0.05 10.46
N ASN A 44 -9.29 -1.22 10.06
CA ASN A 44 -10.54 -1.96 9.93
C ASN A 44 -11.27 -2.08 11.27
N ASP A 45 -12.60 -2.14 11.21
CA ASP A 45 -13.51 -2.31 12.36
C ASP A 45 -13.46 -1.18 13.40
N GLN A 46 -12.84 -0.04 13.08
CA GLN A 46 -12.87 1.16 13.91
C GLN A 46 -14.16 1.97 13.68
N ALA A 47 -14.55 2.76 14.69
CA ALA A 47 -15.71 3.64 14.61
C ALA A 47 -15.51 4.72 13.53
N GLN A 48 -16.56 4.99 12.73
CA GLN A 48 -16.49 5.97 11.65
C GLN A 48 -16.58 7.40 12.18
N ASN A 49 -15.43 8.06 12.28
CA ASN A 49 -15.31 9.45 12.71
C ASN A 49 -14.26 10.21 11.87
N GLU A 50 -14.12 11.52 12.13
CA GLU A 50 -13.17 12.37 11.40
C GLU A 50 -11.70 11.98 11.63
N GLU A 51 -11.38 11.46 12.81
CA GLU A 51 -10.04 10.96 13.14
C GLU A 51 -9.67 9.77 12.26
N LEU A 52 -10.56 8.76 12.16
CA LEU A 52 -10.38 7.60 11.30
C LEU A 52 -10.18 8.04 9.84
N ARG A 53 -10.94 9.04 9.38
CA ARG A 53 -10.78 9.58 8.02
C ARG A 53 -9.38 10.16 7.81
N LEU A 54 -8.85 10.92 8.77
CA LEU A 54 -7.49 11.46 8.73
C LEU A 54 -6.43 10.34 8.75
N GLN A 55 -6.62 9.32 9.58
CA GLN A 55 -5.72 8.17 9.67
C GLN A 55 -5.69 7.36 8.36
N ILE A 56 -6.85 7.17 7.70
CA ILE A 56 -6.91 6.51 6.39
C ILE A 56 -6.15 7.34 5.34
N MET A 57 -6.37 8.66 5.29
CA MET A 57 -5.67 9.54 4.34
C MET A 57 -4.15 9.52 4.57
N SER A 58 -3.71 9.58 5.83
CA SER A 58 -2.29 9.53 6.15
C SER A 58 -1.68 8.17 5.79
N ALA A 59 -2.36 7.06 6.07
CA ALA A 59 -1.91 5.72 5.71
C ALA A 59 -1.79 5.54 4.18
N CYS A 60 -2.76 6.05 3.41
CA CYS A 60 -2.73 6.04 1.95
C CYS A 60 -1.55 6.83 1.37
N TYR A 61 -1.17 7.96 1.99
CA TYR A 61 -0.06 8.79 1.54
C TYR A 61 1.31 8.22 1.96
N MET A 62 1.43 7.80 3.22
CA MET A 62 2.71 7.36 3.79
C MET A 62 3.18 6.01 3.23
N ALA A 63 2.25 5.11 2.88
CA ALA A 63 2.61 3.77 2.41
C ALA A 63 3.43 3.79 1.11
N PRO A 64 3.04 4.47 0.02
CA PRO A 64 3.88 4.63 -1.17
C PRO A 64 5.13 5.46 -0.90
N LEU A 65 5.01 6.57 -0.16
CA LEU A 65 6.13 7.48 0.11
C LEU A 65 7.33 6.74 0.72
N ARG A 66 7.08 5.92 1.75
CA ARG A 66 8.12 5.14 2.43
C ARG A 66 8.88 4.18 1.51
N GLN A 67 8.27 3.74 0.42
CA GLN A 67 8.83 2.73 -0.47
C GLN A 67 9.58 3.32 -1.64
N SER A 68 9.33 4.60 -1.92
CA SER A 68 10.07 5.41 -2.89
C SER A 68 11.35 6.00 -2.30
N SER A 69 11.46 6.08 -0.98
CA SER A 69 12.67 6.55 -0.28
C SER A 69 13.75 5.46 -0.24
N PRO A 70 15.02 5.78 -0.53
CA PRO A 70 16.12 4.85 -0.30
C PRO A 70 16.25 4.55 1.20
N PRO A 71 16.67 3.34 1.59
CA PRO A 71 17.00 3.05 2.98
C PRO A 71 18.22 3.91 3.37
N GLU A 72 18.17 4.53 4.56
CA GLU A 72 19.38 5.04 5.23
C GLU A 72 20.32 3.90 5.62
#